data_AF-A0A352SC29-F1
#
_entry.id   AF-A0A352SC29-F1
#
_cell.length_a   1.000
_cell.length_b   1.000
_cell.length_c   1.000
_cell.angle_alpha   90.00
_cell.angle_beta   90.00
_cell.angle_gamma   90.00
#
_symmetry.space_group_name_H-M   'P 1'
#
loop_
_entity.id
_entity.type
_entity.pdbx_description
1 polymer ?
#
loop_
_entity_poly.entity_id
_entity_poly.type
_entity_poly.pdbx_seq_one_letter_code
_entity_poly.pdbx_strand_id
1 'polypeptide(L)'
;DGTQDIIRNTLGDLPGELIERPWVDFSTNRNEALALAAKHGDYALLIDADDTIEASDFGELTADCYDLVVQFRSLTYSQPHLIRLGHGFFYTGVTHEYIDCNRPYSRDTLKNAIYRIGDDGARRVSGRKFVEDAGILEKALAADPGNTRYQFYLAQSYRDGGLVDKAIAAYANRATMGGWDEEVYYSMLQMAVLKEGGGASPGDIVDAYLEAYNYRPTRAEAPCELARYFRLRQRHVLARDFARVATGIAQPDDRLFMDQTVYDWRARDELSIALYWCNERDESARLCRELLADPRLPREQHDRVTRNLAFAMGDVPG
;
A
#
# COMPACT_ATOMS: atom_id res chain seq x y z
N ASP A 1 14.40 20.85 -21.21
CA ASP A 1 13.77 21.50 -20.04
C ASP A 1 14.81 22.01 -19.03
N GLY A 2 16.10 21.68 -19.19
CA GLY A 2 17.17 22.18 -18.31
C GLY A 2 17.50 21.20 -17.17
N THR A 3 16.80 20.06 -17.09
CA THR A 3 16.99 19.04 -16.05
C THR A 3 18.44 18.54 -16.01
N GLN A 4 19.09 18.39 -17.16
CA GLN A 4 20.48 17.93 -17.27
C GLN A 4 21.46 18.86 -16.55
N ASP A 5 21.26 20.18 -16.66
CA ASP A 5 22.14 21.16 -16.03
C ASP A 5 21.95 21.19 -14.52
N ILE A 6 20.71 21.01 -14.05
CA ILE A 6 20.42 20.83 -12.63
C ILE A 6 21.14 19.60 -12.07
N ILE A 7 21.09 18.46 -12.78
CA ILE A 7 21.78 17.24 -12.36
C ILE A 7 23.30 17.46 -12.28
N ARG A 8 23.91 18.03 -13.33
CA ARG A 8 25.36 18.30 -13.36
C ARG A 8 25.80 19.22 -12.22
N ASN A 9 25.01 20.25 -11.92
CA ASN A 9 25.32 21.18 -10.84
C ASN A 9 25.12 20.55 -9.45
N THR A 10 24.06 19.76 -9.27
CA THR A 10 23.69 19.17 -7.97
C THR A 10 24.60 18.01 -7.59
N LEU A 11 25.01 17.19 -8.56
CA LEU A 11 25.81 15.98 -8.34
C LEU A 11 27.28 16.15 -8.77
N GLY A 12 27.70 17.35 -9.18
CA GLY A 12 29.02 17.58 -9.80
C GLY A 12 30.21 17.24 -8.90
N ASP A 13 30.02 17.28 -7.58
CA ASP A 13 31.05 16.93 -6.58
C ASP A 13 31.07 15.43 -6.23
N LEU A 14 30.13 14.64 -6.79
CA LEU A 14 30.04 13.20 -6.56
C LEU A 14 30.60 12.41 -7.75
N PRO A 15 31.20 11.22 -7.52
CA PRO A 15 31.56 10.33 -8.61
C PRO A 15 30.31 9.86 -9.36
N GLY A 16 30.28 10.00 -10.68
CA GLY A 16 29.15 9.55 -11.48
C GLY A 16 29.23 9.99 -12.94
N GLU A 17 28.27 9.51 -13.74
CA GLU A 17 28.10 9.86 -15.14
C GLU A 17 26.64 10.22 -15.38
N LEU A 18 26.37 11.40 -15.97
CA LEU A 18 25.05 11.72 -16.52
C LEU A 18 24.97 11.14 -17.93
N ILE A 19 24.03 10.22 -18.14
CA ILE A 19 23.83 9.55 -19.44
C ILE A 19 22.47 9.93 -20.00
N GLU A 20 22.46 10.41 -21.25
CA GLU A 20 21.24 10.77 -21.97
C GLU A 20 20.88 9.67 -22.99
N ARG A 21 19.59 9.32 -23.04
CA ARG A 21 19.03 8.35 -23.99
C ARG A 21 17.70 8.87 -24.54
N PRO A 22 17.36 8.58 -25.80
CA PRO A 22 16.01 8.83 -26.31
C PRO A 22 14.97 8.13 -25.42
N TRP A 23 13.90 8.84 -25.07
CA TRP A 23 12.78 8.24 -24.37
C TRP A 23 11.97 7.35 -25.30
N VAL A 24 11.66 6.13 -24.84
CA VAL A 24 10.79 5.16 -25.52
C VAL A 24 9.60 4.87 -24.62
N ASP A 25 9.87 4.22 -23.49
CA ASP A 25 8.92 3.91 -22.42
C ASP A 25 9.70 3.59 -21.13
N PHE A 26 9.00 3.49 -20.01
CA PHE A 26 9.65 3.25 -18.72
C PHE A 26 10.41 1.93 -18.64
N SER A 27 9.83 0.83 -19.12
CA SER A 27 10.45 -0.49 -19.04
C SER A 27 11.74 -0.52 -19.89
N THR A 28 11.67 -0.04 -21.12
CA THR A 28 12.80 0.06 -22.04
C THR A 28 13.91 0.93 -21.46
N ASN A 29 13.60 2.16 -21.04
CA ASN A 29 14.61 3.08 -20.53
C ASN A 29 15.19 2.66 -19.17
N ARG A 30 14.40 2.06 -18.26
CA ARG A 30 14.93 1.49 -17.00
C ARG A 30 15.85 0.29 -17.25
N ASN A 31 15.54 -0.56 -18.24
CA ASN A 31 16.43 -1.65 -18.65
C ASN A 31 17.74 -1.15 -19.26
N GLU A 32 17.71 -0.09 -20.07
CA GLU A 32 18.94 0.57 -20.55
C GLU A 32 19.78 1.09 -19.38
N ALA A 33 19.15 1.71 -18.37
CA ALA A 33 19.83 2.18 -17.18
C ALA A 33 20.51 1.04 -16.40
N LEU A 34 19.83 -0.11 -16.23
CA LEU A 34 20.42 -1.30 -15.60
C LEU A 34 21.63 -1.84 -16.38
N ALA A 35 21.54 -1.89 -17.71
CA ALA A 35 22.64 -2.33 -18.55
C ALA A 35 23.86 -1.40 -18.44
N LEU A 36 23.63 -0.08 -18.33
CA LEU A 36 24.68 0.91 -18.13
C LEU A 36 25.31 0.81 -16.74
N ALA A 37 24.51 0.54 -15.70
CA ALA A 37 24.97 0.39 -14.33
C ALA A 37 25.91 -0.82 -14.13
N ALA A 38 25.80 -1.86 -14.96
CA ALA A 38 26.58 -3.09 -14.84
C ALA A 38 28.11 -2.90 -14.84
N LYS A 39 28.63 -1.78 -15.39
CA LYS A 39 30.07 -1.46 -15.36
C LYS A 39 30.54 -0.75 -14.09
N HIS A 40 29.62 -0.40 -13.17
CA HIS A 40 29.88 0.50 -12.04
C HIS A 40 29.84 -0.16 -10.66
N GLY A 41 29.37 -1.40 -10.54
CA GLY A 41 29.34 -2.10 -9.26
C GLY A 41 28.63 -3.45 -9.33
N ASP A 42 28.56 -4.13 -8.17
CA ASP A 42 27.93 -5.44 -8.04
C ASP A 42 26.40 -5.36 -7.90
N TYR A 43 25.89 -4.24 -7.39
CA TYR A 43 24.46 -3.99 -7.18
C TYR A 43 24.04 -2.63 -7.73
N ALA A 44 22.78 -2.54 -8.16
CA ALA A 44 22.12 -1.28 -8.47
C ALA A 44 21.07 -0.96 -7.40
N LEU A 45 21.25 0.19 -6.72
CA LEU A 45 20.21 0.82 -5.92
C LEU A 45 19.35 1.70 -6.82
N LEU A 46 18.04 1.49 -6.78
CA LEU A 46 17.07 2.04 -7.72
C LEU A 46 16.20 3.08 -7.00
N ILE A 47 16.25 4.32 -7.47
CA ILE A 47 15.55 5.46 -6.88
C ILE A 47 15.02 6.40 -7.96
N ASP A 48 13.80 6.89 -7.78
CA ASP A 48 13.20 7.91 -8.63
C ASP A 48 13.65 9.32 -8.19
N ALA A 49 13.69 10.26 -9.13
CA ALA A 49 14.29 11.59 -8.90
C ALA A 49 13.53 12.47 -7.88
N ASP A 50 12.27 12.15 -7.59
CA ASP A 50 11.41 12.82 -6.61
C ASP A 50 11.28 12.06 -5.28
N ASP A 51 12.00 10.96 -5.11
CA ASP A 51 11.95 10.11 -3.92
C ASP A 51 13.26 10.19 -3.11
N THR A 52 13.23 9.68 -1.88
CA THR A 52 14.41 9.65 -0.99
C THR A 52 14.58 8.26 -0.38
N ILE A 53 15.83 7.90 -0.05
CA ILE A 53 16.15 6.68 0.69
C ILE A 53 16.82 7.09 2.00
N GLU A 54 16.16 6.78 3.12
CA GLU A 54 16.69 6.91 4.46
C GLU A 54 17.41 5.61 4.82
N ALA A 55 18.74 5.64 4.89
CA ALA A 55 19.53 4.45 5.13
C ALA A 55 20.62 4.67 6.17
N SER A 56 20.93 3.59 6.89
CA SER A 56 22.20 3.43 7.59
C SER A 56 23.12 2.52 6.76
N ASP A 57 24.13 1.90 7.37
CA ASP A 57 24.99 0.95 6.67
C ASP A 57 24.18 -0.26 6.15
N PHE A 58 24.41 -0.63 4.89
CA PHE A 58 23.76 -1.76 4.24
C PHE A 58 24.29 -3.12 4.74
N GLY A 59 25.43 -3.13 5.43
CA GLY A 59 26.08 -4.34 5.89
C GLY A 59 26.59 -5.21 4.73
N GLU A 60 26.78 -6.50 5.00
CA GLU A 60 27.18 -7.46 3.98
C GLU A 60 25.98 -7.90 3.14
N LEU A 61 26.06 -7.68 1.82
CA LEU A 61 25.03 -8.08 0.87
C LEU A 61 25.30 -9.50 0.35
N THR A 62 24.41 -10.43 0.69
CA THR A 62 24.50 -11.85 0.31
C THR A 62 23.42 -12.26 -0.69
N ALA A 63 22.23 -11.65 -0.63
CA ALA A 63 21.11 -11.97 -1.51
C ALA A 63 21.23 -11.29 -2.88
N ASP A 64 20.54 -11.81 -3.89
CA ASP A 64 20.57 -11.26 -5.25
C ASP A 64 19.58 -10.10 -5.41
N CYS A 65 18.52 -10.07 -4.61
CA CYS A 65 17.49 -9.06 -4.62
C CYS A 65 17.13 -8.66 -3.20
N TYR A 66 17.07 -7.36 -2.96
CA TYR A 66 16.68 -6.78 -1.69
C TYR A 66 15.45 -5.90 -1.86
N ASP A 67 14.41 -6.24 -1.11
CA ASP A 67 13.24 -5.40 -0.94
C ASP A 67 13.56 -4.27 0.04
N LEU A 68 13.17 -3.05 -0.31
CA LEU A 68 13.12 -1.94 0.64
C LEU A 68 11.67 -1.74 1.08
N VAL A 69 11.50 -1.38 2.36
CA VAL A 69 10.19 -0.95 2.87
C VAL A 69 9.91 0.44 2.33
N VAL A 70 8.89 0.54 1.51
CA VAL A 70 8.37 1.78 0.94
C VAL A 70 7.30 2.35 1.86
N GLN A 71 7.46 3.61 2.23
CA GLN A 71 6.49 4.34 3.05
C GLN A 71 5.95 5.53 2.27
N PHE A 72 4.63 5.55 2.11
CA PHE A 72 3.88 6.65 1.52
C PHE A 72 2.64 6.94 2.35
N ARG A 73 2.67 8.05 3.09
CA ARG A 73 1.61 8.39 4.07
C ARG A 73 1.44 7.22 5.06
N SER A 74 0.24 6.68 5.21
CA SER A 74 -0.03 5.50 6.05
C SER A 74 0.20 4.17 5.35
N LEU A 75 0.44 4.18 4.03
CA LEU A 75 0.64 2.98 3.24
C LEU A 75 2.08 2.49 3.40
N THR A 76 2.23 1.22 3.75
CA THR A 76 3.51 0.53 3.74
C THR A 76 3.45 -0.65 2.80
N TYR A 77 4.49 -0.81 1.99
CA TYR A 77 4.66 -1.97 1.13
C TYR A 77 6.14 -2.21 0.87
N SER A 78 6.53 -3.38 0.37
CA SER A 78 7.94 -3.65 0.05
C SER A 78 8.11 -4.02 -1.42
N GLN A 79 9.15 -3.46 -2.04
CA GLN A 79 9.47 -3.69 -3.45
C GLN A 79 10.99 -3.81 -3.67
N PRO A 80 11.41 -4.53 -4.72
CA PRO A 80 12.81 -4.61 -5.10
C PRO A 80 13.36 -3.22 -5.43
N HIS A 81 14.34 -2.77 -4.66
CA HIS A 81 15.06 -1.51 -4.93
C HIS A 81 16.57 -1.70 -4.97
N LEU A 82 17.10 -2.85 -4.55
CA LEU A 82 18.51 -3.16 -4.64
C LEU A 82 18.69 -4.55 -5.26
N ILE A 83 19.31 -4.61 -6.44
CA ILE A 83 19.43 -5.86 -7.21
C ILE A 83 20.87 -6.11 -7.67
N ARG A 84 21.27 -7.38 -7.71
CA ARG A 84 22.60 -7.81 -8.17
C ARG A 84 22.69 -7.63 -9.69
N LEU A 85 23.62 -6.79 -10.13
CA LEU A 85 23.86 -6.51 -11.54
C LEU A 85 24.39 -7.78 -12.24
N GLY A 86 23.99 -7.99 -13.49
CA GLY A 86 24.38 -9.16 -14.28
C GLY A 86 23.68 -10.49 -13.93
N HIS A 87 22.86 -10.53 -12.87
CA HIS A 87 22.14 -11.76 -12.48
C HIS A 87 20.93 -12.08 -13.37
N GLY A 88 20.50 -11.14 -14.22
CA GLY A 88 19.37 -11.33 -15.15
C GLY A 88 18.07 -10.66 -14.70
N PHE A 89 18.14 -9.68 -13.80
CA PHE A 89 17.02 -8.81 -13.47
C PHE A 89 16.72 -7.83 -14.62
N PHE A 90 15.43 -7.57 -14.85
CA PHE A 90 14.95 -6.64 -15.86
C PHE A 90 13.61 -6.04 -15.42
N TYR A 91 13.30 -4.83 -15.89
CA TYR A 91 11.97 -4.26 -15.76
C TYR A 91 11.02 -4.81 -16.83
N THR A 92 9.77 -5.03 -16.46
CA THR A 92 8.69 -5.43 -17.38
C THR A 92 7.37 -4.79 -16.98
N GLY A 93 6.50 -4.55 -17.95
CA GLY A 93 5.17 -3.97 -17.78
C GLY A 93 4.92 -2.75 -18.67
N VAL A 94 3.68 -2.60 -19.13
CA VAL A 94 3.25 -1.46 -19.98
C VAL A 94 2.97 -0.19 -19.17
N THR A 95 2.56 -0.37 -17.91
CA THR A 95 2.42 0.64 -16.86
C THR A 95 2.69 -0.07 -15.53
N HIS A 96 3.10 0.69 -14.50
CA HIS A 96 3.50 0.14 -13.21
C HIS A 96 4.54 -0.99 -13.36
N GLU A 97 5.55 -0.73 -14.18
CA GLU A 97 6.62 -1.68 -14.45
C GLU A 97 7.31 -2.14 -13.17
N TYR A 98 7.66 -3.41 -13.13
CA TYR A 98 8.24 -4.06 -11.97
C TYR A 98 9.45 -4.87 -12.38
N ILE A 99 10.33 -5.14 -11.41
CA ILE A 99 11.51 -5.96 -11.63
C ILE A 99 11.11 -7.43 -11.61
N ASP A 100 11.49 -8.14 -12.67
CA ASP A 100 11.44 -9.58 -12.76
C ASP A 100 12.85 -10.14 -13.01
N CYS A 101 13.03 -11.46 -12.89
CA CYS A 101 14.31 -12.12 -13.12
C CYS A 101 14.11 -13.39 -13.94
N ASN A 102 14.91 -13.56 -14.99
CA ASN A 102 14.85 -14.75 -15.84
C ASN A 102 15.68 -15.93 -15.31
N ARG A 103 16.13 -15.85 -14.05
CA ARG A 103 16.93 -16.86 -13.36
C ARG A 103 16.44 -17.04 -11.93
N PRO A 104 16.64 -18.20 -11.30
CA PRO A 104 16.48 -18.35 -9.86
C PRO A 104 17.38 -17.35 -9.13
N TYR A 105 16.86 -16.77 -8.05
CA TYR A 105 17.57 -15.77 -7.27
C TYR A 105 17.16 -15.83 -5.80
N SER A 106 18.05 -15.40 -4.93
CA SER A 106 17.79 -15.19 -3.51
C SER A 106 17.21 -13.81 -3.26
N ARG A 107 16.23 -13.71 -2.36
CA ARG A 107 15.54 -12.46 -2.02
C ARG A 107 15.49 -12.26 -0.51
N ASP A 108 15.79 -11.04 -0.07
CA ASP A 108 15.73 -10.65 1.34
C ASP A 108 15.20 -9.21 1.47
N THR A 109 14.99 -8.73 2.69
CA THR A 109 14.61 -7.34 2.99
C THR A 109 15.81 -6.57 3.51
N LEU A 110 16.08 -5.39 2.94
CA LEU A 110 17.11 -4.49 3.45
C LEU A 110 16.57 -3.72 4.65
N LYS A 111 16.74 -4.30 5.85
CA LYS A 111 16.16 -3.78 7.10
C LYS A 111 16.69 -2.41 7.52
N ASN A 112 17.85 -2.02 7.01
CA ASN A 112 18.56 -0.79 7.38
C ASN A 112 18.30 0.37 6.42
N ALA A 113 17.29 0.24 5.54
CA ALA A 113 16.90 1.28 4.59
C ALA A 113 15.38 1.38 4.45
N ILE A 114 14.86 2.61 4.36
CA ILE A 114 13.46 2.92 4.10
C ILE A 114 13.40 3.79 2.84
N TYR A 115 12.52 3.42 1.91
CA TYR A 115 12.23 4.21 0.72
C TYR A 115 11.05 5.13 1.00
N ARG A 116 11.25 6.43 0.80
CA ARG A 116 10.27 7.49 1.03
C ARG A 116 9.82 8.06 -0.29
N ILE A 117 8.54 7.89 -0.59
CA ILE A 117 7.95 8.49 -1.78
C ILE A 117 7.75 9.99 -1.55
N GLY A 118 8.29 10.84 -2.42
CA GLY A 118 8.07 12.28 -2.37
C GLY A 118 6.66 12.69 -2.81
N ASP A 119 6.25 13.91 -2.47
CA ASP A 119 4.92 14.45 -2.80
C ASP A 119 4.92 15.31 -4.09
N ASP A 120 6.08 15.57 -4.72
CA ASP A 120 6.27 16.62 -5.72
C ASP A 120 6.24 16.17 -7.20
N GLY A 121 5.85 14.93 -7.47
CA GLY A 121 5.83 14.39 -8.84
C GLY A 121 4.82 15.09 -9.76
N ALA A 122 5.31 15.79 -10.80
CA ALA A 122 4.50 16.52 -11.81
C ALA A 122 3.42 15.67 -12.51
N ARG A 123 3.52 14.33 -12.45
CA ARG A 123 2.58 13.37 -13.04
C ARG A 123 1.45 12.91 -12.11
N ARG A 124 1.33 13.43 -10.88
CA ARG A 124 0.31 13.00 -9.91
C ARG A 124 -1.02 13.77 -10.00
N VAL A 125 -1.11 14.79 -10.86
CA VAL A 125 -2.09 15.88 -10.72
C VAL A 125 -3.35 15.74 -11.60
N SER A 126 -3.56 14.67 -12.38
CA SER A 126 -4.79 14.59 -13.21
C SER A 126 -5.45 13.21 -13.26
N GLY A 127 -6.76 13.15 -12.97
CA GLY A 127 -7.58 11.95 -13.13
C GLY A 127 -7.68 11.44 -14.58
N ARG A 128 -7.30 12.27 -15.57
CA ARG A 128 -7.13 11.85 -16.97
C ARG A 128 -6.06 10.76 -17.12
N LYS A 129 -4.98 10.84 -16.34
CA LYS A 129 -3.88 9.86 -16.36
C LYS A 129 -4.38 8.45 -16.09
N PHE A 130 -5.19 8.27 -15.04
CA PHE A 130 -5.66 6.94 -14.66
C PHE A 130 -6.57 6.30 -15.72
N VAL A 131 -7.35 7.13 -16.44
CA VAL A 131 -8.17 6.67 -17.57
C VAL A 131 -7.28 6.27 -18.77
N GLU A 132 -6.21 7.02 -19.04
CA GLU A 132 -5.23 6.68 -20.07
C GLU A 132 -4.47 5.39 -19.74
N ASP A 133 -4.01 5.24 -18.49
CA ASP A 133 -3.33 4.04 -17.99
C ASP A 133 -4.25 2.81 -18.09
N ALA A 134 -5.54 2.95 -17.75
CA ALA A 134 -6.52 1.89 -17.93
C ALA A 134 -6.64 1.46 -19.40
N GLY A 135 -6.70 2.41 -20.34
CA GLY A 135 -6.78 2.10 -21.78
C GLY A 135 -5.53 1.39 -22.33
N ILE A 136 -4.34 1.68 -21.79
CA ILE A 136 -3.10 0.96 -22.11
C ILE A 136 -3.19 -0.48 -21.60
N LEU A 137 -3.63 -0.67 -20.36
CA LEU A 137 -3.77 -1.98 -19.73
C LEU A 137 -4.84 -2.85 -20.39
N GLU A 138 -5.96 -2.28 -20.82
CA GLU A 138 -6.98 -3.00 -21.59
C GLU A 138 -6.41 -3.57 -22.90
N LYS A 139 -5.64 -2.77 -23.64
CA LYS A 139 -4.97 -3.23 -24.88
C LYS A 139 -3.96 -4.33 -24.58
N ALA A 140 -3.19 -4.20 -23.50
CA ALA A 140 -2.22 -5.20 -23.10
C ALA A 140 -2.89 -6.53 -22.68
N LEU A 141 -3.99 -6.47 -21.92
CA LEU A 141 -4.78 -7.64 -21.54
C LEU A 141 -5.50 -8.29 -22.71
N ALA A 142 -5.87 -7.54 -23.75
CA ALA A 142 -6.40 -8.14 -24.98
C ALA A 142 -5.36 -9.03 -25.69
N ALA A 143 -4.07 -8.69 -25.58
CA ALA A 143 -2.96 -9.49 -26.12
C ALA A 143 -2.49 -10.59 -25.15
N ASP A 144 -2.57 -10.35 -23.83
CA ASP A 144 -2.17 -11.28 -22.78
C ASP A 144 -3.24 -11.37 -21.66
N PRO A 145 -4.36 -12.09 -21.91
CA PRO A 145 -5.50 -12.11 -20.98
C PRO A 145 -5.22 -12.79 -19.63
N GLY A 146 -4.15 -13.59 -19.56
CA GLY A 146 -3.74 -14.29 -18.35
C GLY A 146 -2.88 -13.44 -17.41
N ASN A 147 -2.53 -12.22 -17.82
CA ASN A 147 -1.62 -11.37 -17.05
C ASN A 147 -2.28 -10.81 -15.79
N THR A 148 -2.04 -11.49 -14.67
CA THR A 148 -2.60 -11.12 -13.36
C THR A 148 -2.16 -9.73 -12.91
N ARG A 149 -0.92 -9.32 -13.22
CA ARG A 149 -0.38 -8.00 -12.86
C ARG A 149 -1.09 -6.89 -13.64
N TYR A 150 -1.31 -7.06 -14.94
CA TYR A 150 -2.07 -6.08 -15.73
C TYR A 150 -3.52 -6.00 -15.27
N GLN A 151 -4.16 -7.13 -14.95
CA GLN A 151 -5.53 -7.12 -14.43
C GLN A 151 -5.64 -6.39 -13.09
N PHE A 152 -4.66 -6.57 -12.20
CA PHE A 152 -4.60 -5.87 -10.91
C PHE A 152 -4.45 -4.36 -11.09
N TYR A 153 -3.50 -3.92 -11.92
CA TYR A 153 -3.31 -2.48 -12.17
C TYR A 153 -4.44 -1.87 -12.99
N LEU A 154 -5.13 -2.64 -13.84
CA LEU A 154 -6.33 -2.14 -14.53
C LEU A 154 -7.41 -1.75 -13.51
N ALA A 155 -7.60 -2.61 -12.51
CA ALA A 155 -8.56 -2.37 -11.44
C ALA A 155 -8.17 -1.15 -10.57
N GLN A 156 -6.87 -0.99 -10.26
CA GLN A 156 -6.37 0.20 -9.57
C GLN A 156 -6.57 1.48 -10.40
N SER A 157 -6.23 1.47 -11.68
CA SER A 157 -6.43 2.62 -12.58
C SER A 157 -7.91 2.99 -12.69
N TYR A 158 -8.81 2.01 -12.73
CA TYR A 158 -10.25 2.30 -12.69
C TYR A 158 -10.72 2.89 -11.37
N ARG A 159 -10.23 2.37 -10.24
CA ARG A 159 -10.53 2.91 -8.91
C ARG A 159 -10.06 4.37 -8.81
N ASP A 160 -8.80 4.62 -9.15
CA ASP A 160 -8.17 5.93 -9.00
C ASP A 160 -8.70 6.96 -10.01
N GLY A 161 -9.21 6.48 -11.17
CA GLY A 161 -9.98 7.26 -12.13
C GLY A 161 -11.45 7.51 -11.75
N GLY A 162 -11.92 6.98 -10.61
CA GLY A 162 -13.30 7.13 -10.14
C GLY A 162 -14.35 6.30 -10.89
N LEU A 163 -13.93 5.32 -11.70
CA LEU A 163 -14.79 4.44 -12.48
C LEU A 163 -15.21 3.22 -11.65
N VAL A 164 -16.04 3.45 -10.62
CA VAL A 164 -16.39 2.48 -9.56
C VAL A 164 -16.83 1.11 -10.10
N ASP A 165 -17.82 1.07 -10.99
CA ASP A 165 -18.36 -0.20 -11.51
C ASP A 165 -17.30 -1.00 -12.28
N LYS A 166 -16.49 -0.31 -13.08
CA LYS A 166 -15.40 -0.93 -13.83
C LYS A 166 -14.30 -1.45 -12.90
N ALA A 167 -13.98 -0.70 -11.84
CA ALA A 167 -13.00 -1.11 -10.84
C ALA A 167 -13.48 -2.37 -10.10
N ILE A 168 -14.75 -2.41 -9.66
CA ILE A 168 -15.34 -3.60 -9.03
C ILE A 168 -15.27 -4.81 -9.95
N ALA A 169 -15.67 -4.67 -11.22
CA ALA A 169 -15.61 -5.75 -12.19
C ALA A 169 -14.17 -6.24 -12.43
N ALA A 170 -13.21 -5.32 -12.55
CA ALA A 170 -11.82 -5.64 -12.78
C ALA A 170 -11.16 -6.31 -11.55
N TYR A 171 -11.46 -5.86 -10.33
CA TYR A 171 -11.00 -6.52 -9.10
C TYR A 171 -11.65 -7.89 -8.92
N ALA A 172 -12.93 -8.03 -9.25
CA ALA A 172 -13.63 -9.32 -9.20
C ALA A 172 -12.96 -10.32 -10.15
N ASN A 173 -12.59 -9.89 -11.37
CA ASN A 173 -11.81 -10.72 -12.28
C ASN A 173 -10.43 -11.04 -11.67
N ARG A 174 -9.70 -10.05 -11.15
CA ARG A 174 -8.38 -10.29 -10.55
C ARG A 174 -8.45 -11.34 -9.43
N ALA A 175 -9.48 -11.28 -8.59
CA ALA A 175 -9.65 -12.18 -7.46
C ALA A 175 -9.81 -13.66 -7.88
N THR A 176 -10.27 -13.96 -9.10
CA THR A 176 -10.44 -15.33 -9.58
C THR A 176 -9.20 -15.91 -10.28
N MET A 177 -8.21 -15.08 -10.62
CA MET A 177 -7.05 -15.52 -11.40
C MET A 177 -5.95 -16.21 -10.58
N GLY A 178 -6.06 -16.25 -9.24
CA GLY A 178 -5.04 -16.84 -8.35
C GLY A 178 -3.70 -16.09 -8.38
N GLY A 179 -2.58 -16.80 -8.20
CA GLY A 179 -1.23 -16.21 -8.23
C GLY A 179 -0.83 -15.62 -6.88
N TRP A 180 -0.36 -14.36 -6.86
CA TRP A 180 0.09 -13.72 -5.63
C TRP A 180 -1.09 -13.38 -4.70
N ASP A 181 -1.20 -14.11 -3.59
CA ASP A 181 -2.36 -14.03 -2.68
C ASP A 181 -2.62 -12.63 -2.13
N GLU A 182 -1.60 -11.79 -1.96
CA GLU A 182 -1.78 -10.44 -1.42
C GLU A 182 -2.56 -9.53 -2.37
N GLU A 183 -2.35 -9.69 -3.69
CA GLU A 183 -3.14 -8.96 -4.68
C GLU A 183 -4.58 -9.44 -4.73
N VAL A 184 -4.81 -10.74 -4.54
CA VAL A 184 -6.16 -11.31 -4.49
C VAL A 184 -6.90 -10.75 -3.29
N TYR A 185 -6.29 -10.81 -2.09
CA TYR A 185 -6.84 -10.20 -0.89
C TYR A 185 -7.10 -8.69 -1.07
N TYR A 186 -6.11 -7.94 -1.56
CA TYR A 186 -6.27 -6.50 -1.76
C TYR A 186 -7.38 -6.20 -2.76
N SER A 187 -7.52 -6.99 -3.82
CA SER A 187 -8.63 -6.87 -4.78
C SER A 187 -9.99 -7.05 -4.11
N MET A 188 -10.13 -8.08 -3.28
CA MET A 188 -11.37 -8.35 -2.51
C MET A 188 -11.68 -7.22 -1.51
N LEU A 189 -10.68 -6.74 -0.79
CA LEU A 189 -10.83 -5.60 0.13
C LEU A 189 -11.26 -4.33 -0.61
N GLN A 190 -10.62 -4.01 -1.75
CA GLN A 190 -10.97 -2.84 -2.55
C GLN A 190 -12.38 -2.95 -3.13
N MET A 191 -12.84 -4.15 -3.51
CA MET A 191 -14.24 -4.36 -3.90
C MET A 191 -15.20 -4.03 -2.76
N ALA A 192 -14.92 -4.46 -1.53
CA ALA A 192 -15.77 -4.16 -0.37
C ALA A 192 -15.85 -2.65 -0.11
N VAL A 193 -14.71 -1.96 -0.13
CA VAL A 193 -14.62 -0.49 0.03
C VAL A 193 -15.38 0.24 -1.08
N LEU A 194 -15.23 -0.19 -2.34
CA LEU A 194 -15.92 0.40 -3.49
C LEU A 194 -17.42 0.15 -3.45
N LYS A 195 -17.88 -1.04 -3.06
CA LYS A 195 -19.30 -1.34 -2.84
C LYS A 195 -19.90 -0.45 -1.75
N GLU A 196 -19.18 -0.23 -0.66
CA GLU A 196 -19.61 0.68 0.40
C GLU A 196 -19.74 2.12 -0.10
N GLY A 197 -18.69 2.65 -0.74
CA GLY A 197 -18.68 4.01 -1.27
C GLY A 197 -19.67 4.24 -2.42
N GLY A 198 -19.98 3.21 -3.21
CA GLY A 198 -20.95 3.22 -4.30
C GLY A 198 -22.40 3.01 -3.86
N GLY A 199 -22.67 2.78 -2.58
CA GLY A 199 -24.03 2.64 -2.06
C GLY A 199 -24.69 1.27 -2.35
N ALA A 200 -23.90 0.19 -2.43
CA ALA A 200 -24.44 -1.16 -2.53
C ALA A 200 -25.32 -1.53 -1.32
N SER A 201 -26.07 -2.64 -1.43
CA SER A 201 -26.95 -3.05 -0.34
C SER A 201 -26.14 -3.39 0.93
N PRO A 202 -26.70 -3.20 2.15
CA PRO A 202 -25.97 -3.51 3.36
C PRO A 202 -25.50 -4.97 3.47
N GLY A 203 -26.23 -5.92 2.88
CA GLY A 203 -25.82 -7.32 2.81
C GLY A 203 -24.59 -7.50 1.94
N ASP A 204 -24.61 -6.98 0.71
CA ASP A 204 -23.49 -7.10 -0.23
C ASP A 204 -22.19 -6.48 0.29
N ILE A 205 -22.30 -5.40 1.08
CA ILE A 205 -21.14 -4.75 1.71
C ILE A 205 -20.55 -5.64 2.80
N VAL A 206 -21.40 -6.15 3.70
CA VAL A 206 -20.97 -7.04 4.79
C VAL A 206 -20.33 -8.30 4.22
N ASP A 207 -21.01 -8.95 3.27
CA ASP A 207 -20.50 -10.18 2.65
C ASP A 207 -19.16 -9.95 1.95
N ALA A 208 -18.98 -8.81 1.26
CA ALA A 208 -17.70 -8.50 0.62
C ALA A 208 -16.53 -8.33 1.61
N TYR A 209 -16.75 -7.67 2.75
CA TYR A 209 -15.72 -7.59 3.79
C TYR A 209 -15.44 -8.95 4.44
N LEU A 210 -16.48 -9.76 4.67
CA LEU A 210 -16.34 -11.10 5.22
C LEU A 210 -15.57 -12.04 4.28
N GLU A 211 -15.84 -12.00 2.97
CA GLU A 211 -15.10 -12.77 1.98
C GLU A 211 -13.61 -12.37 1.93
N ALA A 212 -13.32 -11.06 1.95
CA ALA A 212 -11.93 -10.58 2.01
C ALA A 212 -11.22 -11.07 3.27
N TYR A 213 -11.87 -10.99 4.44
CA TYR A 213 -11.32 -11.49 5.70
C TYR A 213 -11.15 -13.01 5.71
N ASN A 214 -12.13 -13.76 5.21
CA ASN A 214 -12.08 -15.21 5.13
C ASN A 214 -10.95 -15.70 4.22
N TYR A 215 -10.70 -15.00 3.11
CA TYR A 215 -9.59 -15.31 2.22
C TYR A 215 -8.23 -15.08 2.88
N ARG A 216 -8.09 -14.02 3.69
CA ARG A 216 -6.82 -13.70 4.38
C ARG A 216 -7.02 -13.25 5.83
N PRO A 217 -7.25 -14.20 6.75
CA PRO A 217 -7.58 -13.90 8.14
C PRO A 217 -6.40 -13.33 8.95
N THR A 218 -5.20 -13.30 8.37
CA THR A 218 -3.99 -12.71 8.95
C THR A 218 -3.91 -11.20 8.75
N ARG A 219 -4.82 -10.59 7.98
CA ARG A 219 -4.85 -9.15 7.69
C ARG A 219 -6.01 -8.47 8.43
N ALA A 220 -5.70 -7.42 9.18
CA ALA A 220 -6.66 -6.76 10.08
C ALA A 220 -7.53 -5.71 9.38
N GLU A 221 -7.22 -5.31 8.14
CA GLU A 221 -7.91 -4.19 7.48
C GLU A 221 -9.38 -4.49 7.19
N ALA A 222 -9.69 -5.66 6.63
CA ALA A 222 -11.09 -6.05 6.38
C ALA A 222 -11.96 -6.04 7.65
N PRO A 223 -11.59 -6.71 8.77
CA PRO A 223 -12.38 -6.65 9.99
C PRO A 223 -12.39 -5.25 10.63
N CYS A 224 -11.31 -4.45 10.50
CA CYS A 224 -11.30 -3.07 10.99
C CYS A 224 -12.28 -2.17 10.23
N GLU A 225 -12.31 -2.25 8.89
CA GLU A 225 -13.27 -1.51 8.06
C GLU A 225 -14.71 -1.97 8.32
N LEU A 226 -14.93 -3.27 8.50
CA LEU A 226 -16.25 -3.81 8.83
C LEU A 226 -16.73 -3.34 10.22
N ALA A 227 -15.83 -3.24 11.21
CA ALA A 227 -16.14 -2.68 12.51
C ALA A 227 -16.56 -1.20 12.40
N ARG A 228 -15.80 -0.39 11.65
CA ARG A 228 -16.16 1.00 11.34
C ARG A 228 -17.53 1.09 10.69
N TYR A 229 -17.78 0.27 9.68
CA TYR A 229 -19.05 0.22 8.95
C TYR A 229 -20.24 -0.05 9.90
N PHE A 230 -20.11 -1.03 10.80
CA PHE A 230 -21.14 -1.31 11.80
C PHE A 230 -21.31 -0.16 12.80
N ARG A 231 -20.21 0.44 13.27
CA ARG A 231 -20.25 1.57 14.22
C ARG A 231 -21.01 2.75 13.64
N LEU A 232 -20.72 3.13 12.39
CA LEU A 232 -21.40 4.26 11.71
C LEU A 232 -22.90 4.03 11.54
N ARG A 233 -23.36 2.78 11.59
CA ARG A 233 -24.77 2.38 11.53
C ARG A 233 -25.36 2.01 12.89
N GLN A 234 -24.70 2.40 13.99
CA GLN A 234 -25.13 2.14 15.36
C GLN A 234 -25.33 0.64 15.70
N ARG A 235 -24.74 -0.28 14.91
CA ARG A 235 -24.73 -1.72 15.18
C ARG A 235 -23.59 -2.07 16.13
N HIS A 236 -23.61 -1.47 17.32
CA HIS A 236 -22.46 -1.43 18.24
C HIS A 236 -21.94 -2.79 18.69
N VAL A 237 -22.82 -3.78 18.91
CA VAL A 237 -22.43 -5.14 19.28
C VAL A 237 -21.54 -5.77 18.20
N LEU A 238 -21.95 -5.68 16.92
CA LEU A 238 -21.16 -6.18 15.80
C LEU A 238 -19.89 -5.37 15.58
N ALA A 239 -19.96 -4.05 15.74
CA ALA A 239 -18.78 -3.20 15.68
C ALA A 239 -17.72 -3.64 16.70
N ARG A 240 -18.14 -3.90 17.94
CA ARG A 240 -17.27 -4.39 19.01
C ARG A 240 -16.67 -5.75 18.65
N ASP A 241 -17.49 -6.69 18.21
CA ASP A 241 -17.03 -8.06 17.95
C ASP A 241 -15.99 -8.09 16.81
N PHE A 242 -16.22 -7.35 15.72
CA PHE A 242 -15.23 -7.24 14.63
C PHE A 242 -14.01 -6.38 15.00
N ALA A 243 -14.16 -5.35 15.84
CA ALA A 243 -13.02 -4.57 16.31
C ALA A 243 -12.12 -5.40 17.26
N ARG A 244 -12.69 -6.32 18.05
CA ARG A 244 -11.92 -7.31 18.84
C ARG A 244 -11.13 -8.24 17.92
N VAL A 245 -11.75 -8.72 16.83
CA VAL A 245 -11.04 -9.50 15.80
C VAL A 245 -9.88 -8.71 15.23
N ALA A 246 -10.12 -7.49 14.73
CA ALA A 246 -9.09 -6.65 14.14
C ALA A 246 -7.93 -6.35 15.11
N THR A 247 -8.24 -6.05 16.37
CA THR A 247 -7.23 -5.77 17.41
C THR A 247 -6.43 -7.01 17.81
N GLY A 248 -7.02 -8.21 17.66
CA GLY A 248 -6.37 -9.48 17.96
C GLY A 248 -5.42 -9.98 16.87
N ILE A 249 -5.44 -9.37 15.69
CA ILE A 249 -4.57 -9.75 14.56
C ILE A 249 -3.27 -8.95 14.64
N ALA A 250 -2.15 -9.65 14.82
CA ALA A 250 -0.82 -9.05 14.75
C ALA A 250 -0.51 -8.61 13.31
N GLN A 251 0.33 -7.59 13.16
CA GLN A 251 0.80 -7.14 11.85
C GLN A 251 1.51 -8.30 11.11
N PRO A 252 1.04 -8.72 9.93
CA PRO A 252 1.68 -9.78 9.17
C PRO A 252 2.94 -9.29 8.44
N ASP A 253 3.77 -10.23 7.99
CA ASP A 253 4.94 -9.98 7.10
C ASP A 253 4.53 -9.74 5.63
N ASP A 254 3.25 -9.44 5.40
CA ASP A 254 2.75 -9.07 4.08
C ASP A 254 3.47 -7.83 3.56
N ARG A 255 3.59 -7.73 2.24
CA ARG A 255 4.33 -6.62 1.61
C ARG A 255 3.49 -5.79 0.68
N LEU A 256 2.25 -6.19 0.34
CA LEU A 256 1.40 -5.39 -0.54
C LEU A 256 0.45 -4.51 0.27
N PHE A 257 0.65 -3.20 0.11
CA PHE A 257 -0.31 -2.14 0.45
C PHE A 257 -0.99 -2.33 1.80
N MET A 258 -0.19 -2.40 2.86
CA MET A 258 -0.69 -2.45 4.23
C MET A 258 -1.08 -1.06 4.70
N ASP A 259 -2.28 -0.94 5.28
CA ASP A 259 -2.67 0.27 6.00
C ASP A 259 -2.10 0.21 7.41
N GLN A 260 -0.96 0.84 7.62
CA GLN A 260 -0.26 0.82 8.90
C GLN A 260 -1.12 1.42 10.03
N THR A 261 -2.06 2.33 9.71
CA THR A 261 -2.93 2.95 10.72
C THR A 261 -3.88 1.96 11.38
N VAL A 262 -4.24 0.84 10.72
CA VAL A 262 -5.06 -0.22 11.29
C VAL A 262 -4.36 -0.88 12.47
N TYR A 263 -3.09 -1.23 12.27
CA TYR A 263 -2.25 -1.89 13.27
C TYR A 263 -1.77 -0.91 14.35
N ASP A 264 -1.47 0.32 13.95
CA ASP A 264 -0.96 1.32 14.85
C ASP A 264 -2.03 1.86 15.80
N TRP A 265 -3.27 2.13 15.36
CA TRP A 265 -4.26 2.73 16.27
C TRP A 265 -5.73 2.51 15.91
N ARG A 266 -6.11 2.42 14.63
CA ARG A 266 -7.54 2.44 14.22
C ARG A 266 -8.32 1.26 14.78
N ALA A 267 -7.76 0.04 14.80
CA ALA A 267 -8.46 -1.12 15.33
C ALA A 267 -8.79 -0.94 16.84
N ARG A 268 -7.82 -0.43 17.61
CA ARG A 268 -7.99 -0.13 19.05
C ARG A 268 -8.97 1.02 19.28
N ASP A 269 -8.95 2.04 18.43
CA ASP A 269 -9.88 3.17 18.51
C ASP A 269 -11.32 2.74 18.21
N GLU A 270 -11.54 1.99 17.12
CA GLU A 270 -12.83 1.39 16.78
C GLU A 270 -13.37 0.50 17.91
N LEU A 271 -12.50 -0.30 18.53
CA LEU A 271 -12.85 -1.12 19.69
C LEU A 271 -13.25 -0.25 20.89
N SER A 272 -12.46 0.78 21.21
CA SER A 272 -12.73 1.67 22.35
C SER A 272 -14.10 2.33 22.26
N ILE A 273 -14.50 2.77 21.06
CA ILE A 273 -15.79 3.42 20.84
C ILE A 273 -16.92 2.39 20.94
N ALA A 274 -16.76 1.21 20.33
CA ALA A 274 -17.80 0.19 20.36
C ALA A 274 -18.06 -0.34 21.79
N LEU A 275 -17.00 -0.53 22.59
CA LEU A 275 -17.11 -0.95 23.99
C LEU A 275 -17.92 0.02 24.85
N TYR A 276 -17.72 1.33 24.66
CA TYR A 276 -18.51 2.36 25.34
C TYR A 276 -20.01 2.16 25.10
N TRP A 277 -20.41 1.99 23.84
CA TRP A 277 -21.81 1.78 23.46
C TRP A 277 -22.36 0.40 23.87
N CYS A 278 -21.48 -0.57 24.12
CA CYS A 278 -21.83 -1.88 24.68
C CYS A 278 -21.79 -1.90 26.23
N ASN A 279 -21.66 -0.75 26.89
CA ASN A 279 -21.60 -0.61 28.35
C ASN A 279 -20.36 -1.29 29.01
N GLU A 280 -19.32 -1.55 28.24
CA GLU A 280 -18.00 -2.03 28.70
C GLU A 280 -17.07 -0.82 28.93
N ARG A 281 -17.50 0.09 29.82
CA ARG A 281 -16.89 1.43 29.98
C ARG A 281 -15.46 1.41 30.50
N ASP A 282 -15.14 0.52 31.45
CA ASP A 282 -13.78 0.43 32.02
C ASP A 282 -12.74 0.03 30.96
N GLU A 283 -13.12 -0.92 30.10
CA GLU A 283 -12.30 -1.39 28.98
C GLU A 283 -12.11 -0.26 27.95
N SER A 284 -13.19 0.44 27.61
CA SER A 284 -13.15 1.61 26.71
C SER A 284 -12.20 2.69 27.25
N ALA A 285 -12.29 3.03 28.53
CA ALA A 285 -11.43 4.01 29.17
C ALA A 285 -9.96 3.56 29.18
N ARG A 286 -9.69 2.27 29.43
CA ARG A 286 -8.32 1.73 29.36
C ARG A 286 -7.73 1.89 27.95
N LEU A 287 -8.44 1.48 26.92
CA LEU A 287 -7.98 1.62 25.53
C LEU A 287 -7.77 3.07 25.13
N CYS A 288 -8.63 4.00 25.55
CA CYS A 288 -8.42 5.42 25.27
C CYS A 288 -7.14 5.95 25.93
N ARG A 289 -6.81 5.53 27.16
CA ARG A 289 -5.54 5.89 27.82
C ARG A 289 -4.33 5.31 27.10
N GLU A 290 -4.41 4.05 26.69
CA GLU A 290 -3.35 3.39 25.92
C GLU A 290 -3.12 4.08 24.57
N LEU A 291 -4.20 4.50 23.88
CA LEU A 291 -4.11 5.26 22.63
C LEU A 291 -3.46 6.63 22.84
N LEU A 292 -3.85 7.38 23.87
CA LEU A 292 -3.28 8.70 24.15
C LEU A 292 -1.81 8.64 24.59
N ALA A 293 -1.38 7.51 25.18
CA ALA A 293 0.02 7.28 25.55
C ALA A 293 0.87 6.78 24.37
N ASP A 294 0.27 6.30 23.28
CA ASP A 294 0.98 5.77 22.13
C ASP A 294 1.37 6.90 21.16
N PRO A 295 2.68 7.13 20.90
CA PRO A 295 3.12 8.19 20.00
C PRO A 295 2.68 7.99 18.55
N ARG A 296 2.22 6.79 18.18
CA ARG A 296 1.69 6.49 16.84
C ARG A 296 0.25 6.98 16.62
N LEU A 297 -0.44 7.41 17.67
CA LEU A 297 -1.75 8.07 17.53
C LEU A 297 -1.53 9.46 16.89
N PRO A 298 -2.13 9.76 15.72
CA PRO A 298 -1.98 11.05 15.07
C PRO A 298 -2.51 12.20 15.93
N ARG A 299 -1.79 13.33 15.98
CA ARG A 299 -2.10 14.46 16.87
C ARG A 299 -3.53 14.99 16.69
N GLU A 300 -4.03 15.00 15.45
CA GLU A 300 -5.39 15.41 15.12
C GLU A 300 -6.48 14.52 15.74
N GLN A 301 -6.13 13.32 16.21
CA GLN A 301 -7.05 12.40 16.88
C GLN A 301 -7.05 12.59 18.41
N HIS A 302 -6.05 13.24 19.01
CA HIS A 302 -5.89 13.33 20.47
C HIS A 302 -7.10 13.96 21.16
N ASP A 303 -7.62 15.07 20.64
CA ASP A 303 -8.80 15.74 21.22
C ASP A 303 -10.04 14.86 21.19
N ARG A 304 -10.23 14.11 20.09
CA ARG A 304 -11.37 13.18 19.95
C ARG A 304 -11.24 12.03 20.94
N VAL A 305 -10.07 11.41 21.04
CA VAL A 305 -9.83 10.28 21.96
C VAL A 305 -9.92 10.74 23.43
N THR A 306 -9.46 11.95 23.75
CA THR A 306 -9.62 12.56 25.08
C THR A 306 -11.09 12.73 25.45
N ARG A 307 -11.93 13.19 24.52
CA ARG A 307 -13.38 13.25 24.74
C ARG A 307 -13.99 11.87 24.94
N ASN A 308 -13.59 10.88 24.14
CA ASN A 308 -14.05 9.50 24.31
C ASN A 308 -13.70 8.94 25.70
N LEU A 309 -12.49 9.22 26.19
CA LEU A 309 -12.07 8.86 27.55
C LEU A 309 -12.98 9.49 28.62
N ALA A 310 -13.28 10.80 28.50
CA ALA A 310 -14.17 11.49 29.43
C ALA A 310 -15.59 10.89 29.43
N PHE A 311 -16.14 10.55 28.25
CA PHE A 311 -17.41 9.84 28.16
C PHE A 311 -17.36 8.47 28.85
N ALA A 312 -16.31 7.69 28.63
CA ALA A 312 -16.14 6.38 29.24
C ALA A 312 -16.03 6.45 30.76
N MET A 313 -15.38 7.49 31.30
CA MET A 313 -15.24 7.74 32.74
C MET A 313 -16.51 8.32 33.39
N GLY A 314 -17.45 8.85 32.59
CA GLY A 314 -18.65 9.52 33.09
C GLY A 314 -18.43 10.97 33.49
N ASP A 315 -17.36 11.60 33.00
CA ASP A 315 -16.90 12.94 33.39
C ASP A 315 -17.50 14.07 32.54
N VAL A 316 -18.50 13.78 31.69
CA VAL A 316 -19.10 14.78 30.78
C VAL A 316 -20.38 15.37 31.40
N PRO A 317 -20.51 16.71 31.53
CA PRO A 317 -21.75 17.35 31.93
C PRO A 317 -22.86 17.05 30.90
N GLY A 318 -24.05 16.72 31.38
CA GLY A 318 -25.22 16.42 30.54
C GLY A 318 -25.72 17.60 29.71
#